data_AF-A0AAV5NRL1-F1
#
_entry.id   AF-A0AAV5NRL1-F1
#
_cell.length_a   1.000
_cell.length_b   1.000
_cell.length_c   1.000
_cell.angle_alpha   90.00
_cell.angle_beta   90.00
_cell.angle_gamma   90.00
#
_symmetry.space_group_name_H-M   'P 1'
#
loop_
_entity.id
_entity.type
_entity.pdbx_description
1 polymer ?
#
loop_
_entity_poly.entity_id
_entity_poly.type
_entity_poly.pdbx_seq_one_letter_code
_entity_poly.pdbx_strand_id
1 'polypeptide(L)'
;METTSSNNESILVFERPNQKAKLIANYKTNPQMTDIVFHYELTGHNATTWGLSYQECQNVFSKFDIKVRDKSDTKGQGLFDIGTHKNWYYTINLHPDAQDFRNLIRELIGFSLRGHKSKKFDCA
;
A
#
# COMPACT_ATOMS: atom_id res chain seq x y z
N MET A 1 -11.50 -21.73 17.27
CA MET A 1 -11.76 -21.34 15.87
C MET A 1 -10.49 -20.69 15.36
N GLU A 2 -9.65 -21.44 14.65
CA GLU A 2 -8.46 -20.87 14.00
C GLU A 2 -8.93 -20.07 12.79
N THR A 3 -8.95 -18.75 12.92
CA THR A 3 -9.02 -17.88 11.75
C THR A 3 -7.72 -18.05 10.99
N THR A 4 -7.79 -18.73 9.84
CA THR A 4 -6.72 -18.80 8.84
C THR A 4 -6.35 -17.37 8.47
N SER A 5 -5.36 -16.79 9.17
CA SER A 5 -4.90 -15.45 8.88
C SER A 5 -4.16 -15.54 7.56
N SER A 6 -4.73 -14.92 6.52
CA SER A 6 -4.02 -14.73 5.25
C SER A 6 -2.67 -14.11 5.57
N ASN A 7 -1.58 -14.68 5.06
CA ASN A 7 -0.23 -14.11 5.25
C ASN A 7 0.01 -12.89 4.36
N ASN A 8 -0.96 -12.54 3.51
CA ASN A 8 -0.92 -11.36 2.67
C ASN A 8 -2.24 -10.59 2.68
N GLU A 9 -2.11 -9.28 2.48
CA GLU A 9 -3.20 -8.33 2.29
C GLU A 9 -2.86 -7.42 1.13
N SER A 10 -3.87 -6.92 0.42
CA SER A 10 -3.63 -5.99 -0.69
C SER A 10 -4.77 -5.01 -0.88
N ILE A 11 -4.46 -3.83 -1.39
CA ILE A 11 -5.45 -2.83 -1.81
C ILE A 11 -5.18 -2.43 -3.25
N LEU A 12 -6.25 -2.33 -4.05
CA LEU A 12 -6.18 -1.76 -5.39
C LEU A 12 -6.04 -0.24 -5.26
N VAL A 13 -4.99 0.34 -5.83
CA VAL A 13 -4.73 1.79 -5.73
C VAL A 13 -4.93 2.50 -7.06
N PHE A 14 -4.78 1.79 -8.17
CA PHE A 14 -4.87 2.39 -9.51
C PHE A 14 -5.57 1.44 -10.47
N GLU A 15 -6.44 1.99 -11.31
CA GLU A 15 -7.11 1.25 -12.36
C GLU A 15 -7.37 2.11 -13.60
N ARG A 16 -7.02 1.54 -14.76
CA ARG A 16 -7.35 1.98 -16.12
C ARG A 16 -7.61 0.75 -16.99
N PRO A 17 -8.22 0.89 -18.19
CA PRO A 17 -8.65 -0.24 -19.03
C PRO A 17 -7.60 -1.33 -19.30
N ASN A 18 -6.29 -1.03 -19.26
CA ASN A 18 -5.21 -2.00 -19.48
C ASN A 18 -4.09 -1.88 -18.44
N GLN A 19 -4.37 -1.32 -17.28
CA GLN A 19 -3.35 -1.05 -16.28
C GLN A 19 -3.95 -1.03 -14.87
N LYS A 20 -3.37 -1.81 -13.96
CA LYS A 20 -3.83 -1.89 -12.57
C LYS A 20 -2.64 -1.84 -11.64
N ALA A 21 -2.77 -1.15 -10.51
CA ALA A 21 -1.76 -1.17 -9.47
C ALA A 21 -2.33 -1.55 -8.12
N LYS A 22 -1.55 -2.32 -7.36
CA LYS A 22 -1.87 -2.73 -6.00
C LYS A 22 -0.73 -2.37 -5.06
N LEU A 23 -1.07 -2.07 -3.81
CA LEU A 23 -0.15 -2.16 -2.69
C LEU A 23 -0.42 -3.49 -1.99
N ILE A 24 0.64 -4.23 -1.71
CA ILE A 24 0.59 -5.60 -1.21
C ILE A 24 1.47 -5.68 0.03
N ALA A 25 0.91 -6.18 1.12
CA ALA A 25 1.59 -6.43 2.38
C ALA A 25 1.68 -7.93 2.62
N ASN A 26 2.87 -8.41 2.98
CA ASN A 26 3.12 -9.78 3.39
C ASN A 26 3.57 -9.78 4.84
N TYR A 27 2.81 -10.46 5.69
CA TYR A 27 3.23 -10.72 7.06
C TYR A 27 4.12 -11.96 7.09
N LYS A 28 5.23 -11.86 7.83
CA LYS A 28 6.10 -12.98 8.16
C LYS A 28 6.24 -13.04 9.68
N THR A 29 6.13 -14.22 10.26
CA THR A 29 6.27 -14.41 11.72
C THR A 29 7.67 -14.08 12.22
N ASN A 30 8.71 -14.36 11.43
CA ASN A 30 10.12 -14.10 11.77
C ASN A 30 10.82 -13.37 10.61
N PRO A 31 10.49 -12.09 10.35
CA PRO A 31 11.07 -11.35 9.25
C PRO A 31 12.53 -10.98 9.54
N GLN A 32 13.39 -11.10 8.53
CA GLN A 32 14.70 -10.46 8.55
C GLN A 32 14.56 -8.98 8.20
N MET A 33 15.47 -8.13 8.69
CA MET A 33 15.41 -6.69 8.44
C MET A 33 15.40 -6.32 6.95
N THR A 34 16.01 -7.15 6.12
CA THR A 34 16.11 -6.99 4.66
C THR A 34 14.97 -7.63 3.88
N ASP A 35 14.05 -8.35 4.54
CA ASP A 35 12.92 -8.98 3.86
C ASP A 35 11.98 -7.93 3.26
N ILE A 36 11.70 -8.01 1.96
CA ILE A 36 10.65 -7.21 1.33
C ILE A 36 9.28 -7.74 1.80
N VAL A 37 8.61 -6.95 2.63
CA VAL A 37 7.33 -7.29 3.27
C VAL A 37 6.18 -6.40 2.81
N PHE A 38 6.47 -5.36 2.05
CA PHE A 38 5.49 -4.48 1.46
C PHE A 38 5.96 -4.11 0.05
N HIS A 39 5.08 -4.15 -0.95
CA HIS A 39 5.44 -3.76 -2.30
C HIS A 39 4.26 -3.18 -3.07
N TYR A 40 4.62 -2.40 -4.07
CA TYR A 40 3.72 -1.92 -5.11
C TYR A 40 3.93 -2.74 -6.37
N GLU A 41 2.85 -3.08 -7.03
CA GLU A 41 2.85 -3.78 -8.31
C GLU A 41 1.93 -3.06 -9.28
N LEU A 42 2.49 -2.53 -10.36
CA LEU A 42 1.76 -2.02 -11.53
C LEU A 42 1.86 -3.04 -12.66
N THR A 43 0.71 -3.52 -13.10
CA THR A 43 0.58 -4.44 -14.24
C THR A 43 0.07 -3.72 -15.47
N GLY A 44 0.40 -4.24 -16.66
CA GLY A 44 -0.01 -3.67 -17.94
C GLY A 44 1.06 -2.77 -18.57
N HIS A 45 0.64 -1.72 -19.28
CA HIS A 45 1.57 -0.81 -19.95
C HIS A 45 2.50 -0.13 -18.93
N ASN A 46 3.80 -0.02 -19.22
CA ASN A 46 4.82 0.50 -18.30
C ASN A 46 4.82 -0.19 -16.92
N ALA A 47 4.62 -1.52 -16.90
CA ALA A 47 4.67 -2.31 -15.68
C ALA A 47 5.91 -2.00 -14.84
N THR A 48 5.71 -1.84 -13.54
CA THR A 48 6.78 -1.50 -12.61
C THR A 48 6.45 -2.01 -11.22
N THR A 49 7.48 -2.29 -10.44
CA THR A 49 7.36 -2.72 -9.06
C THR A 49 8.43 -2.07 -8.22
N TRP A 50 8.11 -1.85 -6.95
CA TRP A 50 9.06 -1.48 -5.92
C TRP A 50 8.64 -2.08 -4.60
N GLY A 51 9.60 -2.26 -3.69
CA GLY A 51 9.37 -2.85 -2.38
C GLY A 51 9.92 -1.97 -1.26
N LEU A 52 9.44 -2.26 -0.05
CA LEU A 52 10.01 -1.83 1.21
C LEU A 52 10.37 -3.07 2.03
N SER A 53 11.59 -3.06 2.54
CA SER A 53 12.06 -4.04 3.50
C SER A 53 11.31 -3.90 4.84
N TYR A 54 11.43 -4.92 5.71
CA TYR A 54 10.86 -4.87 7.05
C TYR A 54 11.38 -3.67 7.83
N GLN A 55 12.69 -3.40 7.75
CA GLN A 55 13.31 -2.23 8.39
C GLN A 55 12.77 -0.90 7.84
N GLU A 56 12.57 -0.79 6.52
CA GLU A 56 11.98 0.40 5.92
C GLU A 56 10.51 0.58 6.31
N CYS A 57 9.74 -0.51 6.39
CA CYS A 57 8.36 -0.47 6.87
C CYS A 57 8.28 0.03 8.32
N GLN A 58 9.18 -0.41 9.21
CA GLN A 58 9.27 0.12 10.58
C GLN A 58 9.55 1.63 10.60
N ASN A 59 10.47 2.09 9.75
CA ASN A 59 10.82 3.50 9.63
C ASN A 59 9.64 4.34 9.12
N VAL A 60 8.96 3.88 8.07
CA VAL A 60 7.77 4.56 7.51
C VAL A 60 6.65 4.60 8.53
N PHE A 61 6.37 3.47 9.21
CA PHE A 61 5.27 3.37 10.17
C PHE A 61 5.50 4.23 11.42
N SER A 62 6.72 4.25 11.95
CA SER A 62 7.08 5.05 13.15
C SER A 62 7.09 6.56 12.87
N LYS A 63 7.60 6.98 11.71
CA LYS A 63 7.66 8.40 11.31
C LYS A 63 6.38 8.91 10.66
N PHE A 64 5.44 8.01 10.36
CA PHE A 64 4.23 8.29 9.60
C PHE A 64 4.54 8.95 8.24
N ASP A 65 5.60 8.45 7.57
CA ASP A 65 6.13 8.96 6.30
C ASP A 65 5.33 8.43 5.09
N ILE A 66 4.05 8.76 5.12
CA ILE A 66 3.07 8.52 4.06
C ILE A 66 2.41 9.85 3.74
N LYS A 67 2.35 10.23 2.47
CA LYS A 67 1.63 11.42 2.01
C LYS A 67 0.68 11.02 0.89
N VAL A 68 -0.53 11.55 0.90
CA VAL A 68 -1.53 11.35 -0.15
C VAL A 68 -2.09 12.71 -0.52
N ARG A 69 -2.21 12.97 -1.82
CA ARG A 69 -2.65 14.22 -2.42
C ARG A 69 -3.70 13.88 -3.47
N ASP A 70 -4.88 14.45 -3.35
CA ASP A 70 -5.97 14.34 -4.33
C ASP A 70 -5.67 15.09 -5.64
N LYS A 71 -4.72 16.03 -5.61
CA LYS A 71 -4.28 16.79 -6.78
C LYS A 71 -3.09 16.13 -7.49
N SER A 72 -3.26 15.87 -8.78
CA SER A 72 -2.18 15.56 -9.73
C SER A 72 -2.32 16.38 -11.02
N ASP A 73 -1.39 16.22 -11.95
CA ASP A 73 -1.47 16.75 -13.31
C ASP A 73 -2.45 15.98 -14.21
N THR A 74 -2.95 14.83 -13.73
CA THR A 74 -3.73 13.89 -14.53
C THR A 74 -5.16 13.77 -13.98
N LYS A 75 -6.15 14.00 -14.85
CA LYS A 75 -7.57 13.99 -14.47
C LYS A 75 -7.99 12.66 -13.84
N GLY A 76 -8.69 12.74 -12.71
CA GLY A 76 -9.20 11.57 -11.97
C GLY A 76 -8.14 10.81 -11.17
N GLN A 77 -6.93 11.36 -11.06
CA GLN A 77 -5.81 10.73 -10.36
C GLN A 77 -5.24 11.65 -9.30
N GLY A 78 -4.86 11.06 -8.18
CA GLY A 78 -4.08 11.70 -7.13
C GLY A 78 -2.68 11.10 -7.08
N LEU A 79 -1.85 11.62 -6.17
CA LEU A 79 -0.50 11.16 -5.91
C LEU A 79 -0.33 10.67 -4.48
N PHE A 80 0.50 9.67 -4.29
CA PHE A 80 0.93 9.22 -2.98
C PHE A 80 2.44 8.99 -2.90
N ASP A 81 2.96 9.10 -1.68
CA ASP A 81 4.35 8.91 -1.32
C ASP A 81 4.41 7.95 -0.12
N ILE A 82 5.37 7.01 -0.14
CA ILE A 82 5.64 6.09 0.97
C ILE A 82 7.15 5.95 1.11
N GLY A 83 7.73 6.49 2.20
CA GLY A 83 9.17 6.40 2.42
C GLY A 83 9.96 7.03 1.28
N THR A 84 10.89 6.29 0.67
CA THR A 84 11.70 6.75 -0.48
C THR A 84 10.93 6.80 -1.80
N HIS A 85 9.77 6.15 -1.89
CA HIS A 85 8.98 6.05 -3.11
C HIS A 85 8.00 7.21 -3.20
N LYS A 86 8.21 8.13 -4.15
CA LYS A 86 7.48 9.40 -4.26
C LYS A 86 6.73 9.52 -5.59
N ASN A 87 5.64 10.30 -5.58
CA ASN A 87 4.84 10.69 -6.75
C ASN A 87 4.23 9.49 -7.51
N TRP A 88 3.66 8.52 -6.79
CA TRP A 88 2.94 7.40 -7.39
C TRP A 88 1.47 7.74 -7.59
N TYR A 89 0.89 7.36 -8.73
CA TYR A 89 -0.51 7.64 -9.03
C TYR A 89 -1.47 6.68 -8.33
N TYR A 90 -2.60 7.21 -7.91
CA TYR A 90 -3.78 6.43 -7.51
C TYR A 90 -5.04 6.96 -8.21
N THR A 91 -6.05 6.12 -8.38
CA THR A 91 -7.35 6.52 -8.95
C THR A 91 -8.23 7.11 -7.85
N ILE A 92 -8.62 8.39 -7.97
CA ILE A 92 -9.40 9.10 -6.93
C ILE A 92 -10.72 8.40 -6.65
N ASN A 93 -11.40 7.87 -7.67
CA ASN A 93 -12.69 7.19 -7.47
C ASN A 93 -12.58 5.90 -6.64
N LEU A 94 -11.41 5.26 -6.58
CA LEU A 94 -11.19 4.10 -5.69
C LEU A 94 -10.98 4.54 -4.25
N HIS A 95 -10.46 5.75 -4.06
CA HIS A 95 -9.99 6.31 -2.79
C HIS A 95 -10.34 7.80 -2.71
N PRO A 96 -11.63 8.15 -2.57
CA PRO A 96 -12.09 9.52 -2.75
C PRO A 96 -11.59 10.47 -1.66
N ASP A 97 -11.39 9.96 -0.44
CA ASP A 97 -10.81 10.71 0.67
C ASP A 97 -9.31 10.36 0.81
N ALA A 98 -8.45 11.37 0.59
CA ALA A 98 -7.00 11.21 0.64
C ALA A 98 -6.49 10.85 2.04
N GLN A 99 -7.15 11.34 3.09
CA GLN A 99 -6.74 11.08 4.47
C GLN A 99 -7.13 9.66 4.90
N ASP A 100 -8.28 9.16 4.47
CA ASP A 100 -8.66 7.76 4.65
C ASP A 100 -7.78 6.81 3.85
N PHE A 101 -7.43 7.16 2.60
CA PHE A 101 -6.48 6.35 1.82
C PHE A 101 -5.10 6.30 2.47
N ARG A 102 -4.62 7.43 2.98
CA ARG A 102 -3.37 7.49 3.76
C ARG A 102 -3.42 6.59 4.99
N ASN A 103 -4.54 6.60 5.71
CA ASN A 103 -4.74 5.73 6.87
C ASN A 103 -4.79 4.26 6.45
N LEU A 104 -5.43 3.92 5.33
CA LEU A 104 -5.50 2.57 4.79
C LEU A 104 -4.10 2.04 4.41
N ILE A 105 -3.27 2.85 3.76
CA ILE A 105 -1.86 2.52 3.47
C ILE A 105 -1.10 2.24 4.79
N ARG A 106 -1.30 3.09 5.81
CA ARG A 106 -0.64 2.92 7.11
C ARG A 106 -1.05 1.59 7.76
N GLU A 107 -2.33 1.27 7.74
CA GLU A 107 -2.85 0.00 8.26
C GLU A 107 -2.26 -1.20 7.50
N LEU A 108 -2.12 -1.07 6.18
CA LEU A 108 -1.54 -2.13 5.33
C LEU A 108 -0.05 -2.36 5.64
N ILE A 109 0.72 -1.29 5.85
CA ILE A 109 2.11 -1.40 6.35
C ILE A 109 2.12 -1.99 7.77
N GLY A 110 1.18 -1.57 8.62
CA GLY A 110 1.00 -2.11 9.96
C GLY A 110 0.70 -3.62 9.98
N PHE A 111 0.02 -4.13 8.95
CA PHE A 111 -0.19 -5.55 8.73
C PHE A 111 1.12 -6.27 8.40
N SER A 112 1.95 -5.75 7.48
CA SER A 112 3.29 -6.33 7.21
C SER A 112 4.14 -6.50 8.48
N LEU A 113 3.97 -5.57 9.45
CA LEU A 113 4.75 -5.56 10.68
C LEU A 113 4.21 -6.47 11.79
N ARG A 114 2.88 -6.69 11.86
CA ARG A 114 2.21 -7.28 13.04
C ARG A 114 1.21 -8.40 12.72
N GLY A 115 0.83 -8.59 11.45
CA GLY A 115 -0.12 -9.61 11.02
C GLY A 115 -1.57 -9.35 11.40
N HIS A 116 -1.90 -8.21 12.02
CA HIS A 116 -3.27 -7.89 12.41
C HIS A 116 -4.03 -7.26 11.24
N LYS A 117 -5.06 -7.95 10.76
CA LYS A 117 -5.98 -7.40 9.75
C LYS A 117 -6.77 -6.24 10.33
N SER A 118 -6.80 -5.12 9.63
CA SER A 118 -7.68 -4.01 9.93
C SER A 118 -9.08 -4.33 9.38
N LYS A 119 -10.14 -4.04 10.14
CA LYS A 119 -11.54 -4.20 9.67
C LYS A 119 -11.84 -3.42 8.39
N LYS A 120 -11.00 -2.44 8.04
CA LYS A 120 -11.11 -1.65 6.81
C LYS A 120 -10.78 -2.42 5.53
N PHE A 121 -10.13 -3.59 5.61
CA PHE A 121 -9.87 -4.43 4.43
C PHE A 121 -11.09 -5.24 3.99
N ASP A 122 -12.08 -5.44 4.87
CA ASP A 122 -13.26 -6.28 4.60
C ASP A 122 -14.43 -5.51 3.93
N CYS A 123 -14.28 -4.21 3.68
CA CYS A 123 -15.36 -3.33 3.18
C CYS A 123 -15.06 -2.66 1.83
N ALA A 124 -14.03 -3.10 1.11
CA ALA A 124 -13.68 -2.59 -0.22
C ALA A 124 -14.12 -3.55 -1.32
#